data_AF-A0A9D1FFU0-F1
#
_entry.id   AF-A0A9D1FFU0-F1
#
_cell.length_a   1.000
_cell.length_b   1.000
_cell.length_c   1.000
_cell.angle_alpha   90.00
_cell.angle_beta   90.00
_cell.angle_gamma   90.00
#
_symmetry.space_group_name_H-M   'P 1'
#
loop_
_entity.id
_entity.type
_entity.pdbx_description
1 polymer ?
#
loop_
_entity_poly.entity_id
_entity_poly.type
_entity_poly.pdbx_seq_one_letter_code
_entity_poly.pdbx_strand_id
1 'polypeptide(L)'
;MSDKLRDIIDQMVRQDYATDTGRKMHARMQRIVIDGDASRGDMDIRAKISENPTLAQMFSPASRTEVPIAGTINGRFISRRIDRLFTDDENKRVYVLDYKTDTDRAAFHDKYVEQINEYKTLLRDIYPNYEIRGYILWLHDFSVEEI
;
A
#
# COMPACT_ATOMS: atom_id res chain seq x y z
N MET A 1 -32.34 9.26 25.89
CA MET A 1 -31.79 7.90 25.66
C MET A 1 -32.58 7.18 24.57
N SER A 2 -32.30 7.49 23.30
CA SER A 2 -32.67 6.61 22.19
C SER A 2 -31.84 6.93 20.95
N ASP A 3 -30.52 6.78 21.05
CA ASP A 3 -29.62 6.64 19.88
C ASP A 3 -29.78 5.21 19.34
N LYS A 4 -31.00 4.85 18.93
CA LYS A 4 -31.41 3.45 18.73
C LYS A 4 -31.64 3.19 17.25
N LEU A 5 -30.84 2.29 16.71
CA LEU A 5 -30.96 1.63 15.41
C LEU A 5 -30.68 2.51 14.17
N ARG A 6 -31.19 3.74 14.06
CA ARG A 6 -30.92 4.60 12.89
C ARG A 6 -29.45 4.96 12.77
N ASP A 7 -28.83 5.42 13.86
CA ASP A 7 -27.41 5.79 13.87
C ASP A 7 -26.51 4.56 13.61
N ILE A 8 -26.93 3.38 14.07
CA ILE A 8 -26.23 2.11 13.83
C ILE A 8 -26.31 1.74 12.34
N ILE A 9 -27.50 1.83 11.73
CA ILE A 9 -27.67 1.56 10.29
C ILE A 9 -26.86 2.56 9.47
N ASP A 10 -26.90 3.85 9.80
CA ASP A 10 -26.13 4.88 9.09
C ASP A 10 -24.61 4.68 9.23
N GLN A 11 -24.15 4.25 10.40
CA GLN A 11 -22.74 3.91 10.64
C GLN A 11 -22.32 2.67 9.84
N MET A 12 -23.14 1.61 9.82
CA MET A 12 -22.88 0.40 9.05
C MET A 12 -22.85 0.70 7.54
N VAL A 13 -23.83 1.46 7.05
CA VAL A 13 -23.90 1.87 5.64
C VAL A 13 -22.67 2.71 5.26
N ARG A 14 -22.26 3.68 6.10
CA ARG A 14 -21.03 4.46 5.86
C ARG A 14 -19.76 3.58 5.85
N GLN A 15 -19.67 2.60 6.74
CA GLN A 15 -18.55 1.66 6.76
C GLN A 15 -18.50 0.78 5.51
N ASP A 16 -19.65 0.26 5.05
CA ASP A 16 -19.73 -0.52 3.82
C ASP A 16 -19.35 0.31 2.59
N TYR A 17 -19.86 1.55 2.49
CA TYR A 17 -19.48 2.47 1.41
C TYR A 17 -17.99 2.85 1.44
N ALA A 18 -17.43 3.11 2.62
CA ALA A 18 -16.01 3.40 2.77
C ALA A 18 -15.14 2.20 2.35
N THR A 19 -15.56 0.98 2.73
CA THR A 19 -14.87 -0.26 2.38
C THR A 19 -14.93 -0.54 0.88
N ASP A 20 -16.08 -0.34 0.23
CA ASP A 20 -16.25 -0.49 -1.21
C ASP A 20 -15.44 0.56 -1.99
N THR A 21 -15.45 1.81 -1.54
CA THR A 21 -14.65 2.90 -2.13
C THR A 21 -13.16 2.60 -2.01
N GLY A 22 -12.70 2.13 -0.86
CA GLY A 22 -11.31 1.74 -0.65
C GLY A 22 -10.89 0.59 -1.55
N ARG A 23 -11.70 -0.47 -1.65
CA ARG A 23 -11.43 -1.60 -2.54
C ARG A 23 -11.34 -1.16 -4.01
N LYS A 24 -12.26 -0.31 -4.46
CA LYS A 24 -12.23 0.27 -5.82
C LYS A 24 -10.96 1.08 -6.05
N MET A 25 -10.50 1.83 -5.06
CA MET A 25 -9.27 2.61 -5.15
C MET A 25 -8.04 1.69 -5.26
N HIS A 26 -7.90 0.65 -4.42
CA HIS A 26 -6.82 -0.34 -4.55
C HIS A 26 -6.82 -0.97 -5.95
N ALA A 27 -7.99 -1.36 -6.46
CA ALA A 27 -8.11 -1.93 -7.81
C ALA A 27 -7.73 -0.93 -8.92
N ARG A 28 -7.93 0.39 -8.72
CA ARG A 28 -7.42 1.42 -9.64
C ARG A 28 -5.89 1.50 -9.54
N MET A 29 -5.34 1.57 -8.33
CA MET A 29 -3.89 1.65 -8.08
C MET A 29 -3.11 0.46 -8.66
N GLN A 30 -3.68 -0.74 -8.62
CA GLN A 30 -3.08 -1.96 -9.21
C GLN A 30 -2.91 -1.86 -10.73
N ARG A 31 -3.80 -1.14 -11.41
CA ARG A 31 -3.78 -1.02 -12.88
C ARG A 31 -2.83 0.04 -13.39
N ILE A 32 -2.29 0.86 -12.49
CA ILE A 32 -1.37 1.94 -12.84
C ILE A 32 0.01 1.37 -13.15
N VAL A 33 0.48 1.72 -14.34
CA VAL A 33 1.86 1.52 -14.80
C VAL A 33 2.31 2.79 -15.51
N ILE A 34 3.49 3.28 -15.16
CA ILE A 34 4.12 4.47 -15.72
C ILE A 34 5.36 4.01 -16.49
N ASP A 35 5.32 4.18 -17.82
CA ASP A 35 6.31 3.66 -18.77
C ASP A 35 6.36 4.54 -20.02
N GLY A 36 6.64 5.84 -19.84
CA GLY A 36 6.61 6.81 -20.94
C GLY A 36 5.28 6.74 -21.72
N ASP A 37 5.37 6.52 -23.03
CA ASP A 37 4.22 6.41 -23.94
C ASP A 37 3.35 5.15 -23.71
N ALA A 38 3.90 4.10 -23.09
CA ALA A 38 3.19 2.84 -22.80
C ALA A 38 2.45 2.85 -21.44
N SER A 39 2.46 3.99 -20.75
CA SER A 39 1.79 4.15 -19.46
C SER A 39 0.28 3.88 -19.53
N ARG A 40 -0.28 3.20 -18.51
CA ARG A 40 -1.69 2.81 -18.44
C ARG A 40 -2.28 3.00 -17.04
N GLY A 41 -3.61 2.98 -16.98
CA GLY A 41 -4.37 3.25 -15.77
C GLY A 41 -4.89 4.68 -15.74
N ASP A 42 -5.42 5.07 -14.59
CA ASP A 42 -6.07 6.36 -14.40
C ASP A 42 -5.10 7.54 -14.63
N MET A 43 -5.47 8.49 -15.49
CA MET A 43 -4.59 9.58 -15.90
C MET A 43 -4.31 10.57 -14.76
N ASP A 44 -5.32 10.92 -13.96
CA ASP A 44 -5.17 11.90 -12.87
C ASP A 44 -4.31 11.32 -11.76
N ILE A 45 -4.52 10.04 -11.42
CA ILE A 45 -3.71 9.36 -10.42
C ILE A 45 -2.26 9.24 -10.89
N ARG A 46 -2.04 8.93 -12.16
CA ARG A 46 -0.69 8.87 -12.74
C ARG A 46 0.04 10.20 -12.63
N ALA A 47 -0.63 11.31 -12.94
CA ALA A 47 -0.03 12.64 -12.83
C ALA A 47 0.48 12.90 -11.40
N LYS A 48 -0.36 12.63 -10.39
CA LYS A 48 0.01 12.76 -8.96
C LYS A 48 1.17 11.86 -8.55
N ILE A 49 1.21 10.62 -9.05
CA ILE A 49 2.31 9.68 -8.77
C ILE A 49 3.62 10.20 -9.39
N SER A 50 3.56 10.69 -10.63
CA SER A 50 4.73 11.19 -11.35
C SER A 50 5.35 12.44 -10.72
N GLU A 51 4.61 13.21 -9.93
CA GLU A 51 5.13 14.37 -9.19
C GLU A 51 6.10 13.96 -8.06
N ASN A 52 6.07 12.70 -7.62
CA ASN A 52 6.93 12.19 -6.57
C ASN A 52 7.91 11.14 -7.13
N PRO A 53 9.22 11.43 -7.22
CA PRO A 53 10.21 10.51 -7.79
C PRO A 53 10.26 9.14 -7.10
N THR A 54 10.10 9.10 -5.77
CA THR A 54 10.06 7.85 -5.00
C THR A 54 8.87 6.99 -5.40
N LEU A 55 7.69 7.60 -5.62
CA LEU A 55 6.53 6.88 -6.12
C LEU A 55 6.72 6.45 -7.58
N ALA A 56 7.17 7.35 -8.45
CA ALA A 56 7.28 7.11 -9.89
C ALA A 56 7.99 5.78 -10.24
N GLN A 57 9.15 5.51 -9.60
CA GLN A 57 9.87 4.24 -9.80
C GLN A 57 9.07 3.00 -9.37
N MET A 58 8.29 3.10 -8.30
CA MET A 58 7.47 2.01 -7.78
C MET A 58 6.25 1.73 -8.68
N PHE A 59 5.90 2.62 -9.61
CA PHE A 59 4.84 2.39 -10.61
C PHE A 59 5.37 2.02 -11.99
N SER A 60 6.66 1.66 -12.12
CA SER A 60 7.23 1.14 -13.36
C SER A 60 6.64 -0.22 -13.76
N PRO A 61 6.84 -0.68 -15.03
CA PRO A 61 6.44 -2.01 -15.47
C PRO A 61 7.07 -3.17 -14.67
N ALA A 62 8.24 -2.96 -14.09
CA ALA A 62 8.95 -3.96 -13.30
C ALA A 62 8.32 -4.19 -11.91
N SER A 63 7.47 -3.26 -11.46
CA SER A 63 6.79 -3.37 -10.18
C SER A 63 5.68 -4.39 -10.19
N ARG A 64 5.65 -5.20 -9.14
CA ARG A 64 4.62 -6.21 -8.91
C ARG A 64 3.56 -5.66 -7.96
N THR A 65 2.31 -6.05 -8.18
CA THR A 65 1.18 -5.68 -7.33
C THR A 65 0.59 -6.91 -6.67
N GLU A 66 0.02 -6.74 -5.49
CA GLU A 66 -0.68 -7.81 -4.76
C GLU A 66 0.20 -9.05 -4.53
N VAL A 67 1.44 -8.80 -4.11
CA VAL A 67 2.46 -9.85 -3.94
C VAL A 67 2.20 -10.63 -2.65
N PRO A 68 1.88 -11.94 -2.73
CA PRO A 68 1.76 -12.75 -1.53
C PRO A 68 3.13 -12.92 -0.88
N ILE A 69 3.17 -12.83 0.45
CA ILE A 69 4.37 -13.09 1.23
C ILE A 69 4.01 -13.88 2.49
N ALA A 70 4.80 -14.88 2.82
CA ALA A 70 4.59 -15.71 3.99
C ALA A 70 5.92 -16.16 4.59
N GLY A 71 5.91 -16.42 5.89
CA GLY A 71 7.05 -16.91 6.63
C GLY A 71 6.75 -16.96 8.12
N THR A 72 7.78 -17.11 8.94
CA THR A 72 7.64 -17.24 10.39
C THR A 72 8.33 -16.07 11.07
N ILE A 73 7.57 -15.29 11.84
CA ILE A 73 8.12 -14.22 12.69
C ILE A 73 7.89 -14.63 14.15
N ASN A 74 8.94 -14.64 14.96
CA ASN A 74 8.88 -14.98 16.38
C ASN A 74 8.14 -16.32 16.67
N GLY A 75 8.39 -17.34 15.84
CA GLY A 75 7.77 -18.66 15.98
C GLY A 75 6.31 -18.75 15.51
N ARG A 76 5.72 -17.66 14.99
CA ARG A 76 4.37 -17.64 14.43
C ARG A 76 4.40 -17.58 12.91
N PHE A 77 3.67 -18.48 12.26
CA PHE A 77 3.44 -18.40 10.83
C PHE A 77 2.55 -17.19 10.49
N ILE A 78 3.01 -16.38 9.55
CA ILE A 78 2.35 -15.18 9.07
C ILE A 78 2.24 -15.27 7.55
N SER A 79 1.05 -14.94 7.03
CA SER A 79 0.78 -14.82 5.60
C SER A 79 0.12 -13.47 5.35
N ARG A 80 0.69 -12.70 4.42
CA ARG A 80 0.29 -11.35 4.07
C ARG A 80 0.31 -11.17 2.56
N ARG A 81 -0.13 -10.00 2.13
CA ARG A 81 -0.12 -9.57 0.74
C ARG A 81 0.30 -8.11 0.69
N ILE A 82 1.36 -7.83 -0.05
CA ILE A 82 1.92 -6.49 -0.23
C ILE A 82 1.18 -5.85 -1.41
N ASP A 83 0.63 -4.65 -1.22
CA ASP A 83 -0.09 -3.93 -2.29
C ASP A 83 0.80 -3.71 -3.52
N ARG A 84 2.06 -3.27 -3.30
CA ARG A 84 3.04 -3.07 -4.36
C ARG A 84 4.49 -3.28 -3.90
N LEU A 85 5.25 -3.96 -4.75
CA LEU A 85 6.64 -4.33 -4.51
C LEU A 85 7.49 -4.01 -5.76
N PHE A 86 8.54 -3.23 -5.59
CA PHE A 86 9.51 -2.95 -6.64
C PHE A 86 10.89 -3.43 -6.21
N THR A 87 11.58 -4.13 -7.11
CA THR A 87 12.94 -4.64 -6.86
C THR A 87 13.90 -3.92 -7.79
N ASP A 88 14.87 -3.24 -7.20
CA ASP A 88 15.97 -2.57 -7.88
C ASP A 88 17.23 -3.42 -7.68
N ASP A 89 17.49 -4.29 -8.65
CA ASP A 89 18.61 -5.22 -8.61
C ASP A 89 19.97 -4.55 -8.79
N GLU A 90 20.00 -3.37 -9.44
CA GLU A 90 21.22 -2.59 -9.68
C GLU A 90 21.72 -1.97 -8.38
N ASN A 91 20.82 -1.37 -7.59
CA ASN A 91 21.17 -0.75 -6.31
C ASN A 91 20.99 -1.69 -5.11
N LYS A 92 20.61 -2.95 -5.32
CA LYS A 92 20.29 -3.91 -4.25
C LYS A 92 19.27 -3.38 -3.27
N ARG A 93 18.15 -2.86 -3.79
CA ARG A 93 17.05 -2.33 -2.99
C ARG A 93 15.73 -3.00 -3.30
N VAL A 94 14.92 -3.20 -2.27
CA VAL A 94 13.52 -3.63 -2.40
C VAL A 94 12.64 -2.58 -1.77
N TYR A 95 11.67 -2.10 -2.54
CA TYR A 95 10.73 -1.07 -2.15
C TYR A 95 9.37 -1.70 -1.93
N VAL A 96 8.78 -1.45 -0.76
CA VAL A 96 7.47 -1.93 -0.36
C VAL A 96 6.56 -0.72 -0.21
N LEU A 97 5.38 -0.76 -0.83
CA LEU A 97 4.40 0.31 -0.74
C LEU A 97 3.04 -0.29 -0.35
N ASP A 98 2.46 0.21 0.74
CA ASP A 98 1.13 -0.15 1.23
C ASP A 98 0.19 1.07 1.13
N TYR A 99 -1.04 0.85 0.66
CA TYR A 99 -1.99 1.93 0.38
C TYR A 99 -2.98 2.10 1.52
N LYS A 100 -3.19 3.36 1.96
CA LYS A 100 -4.16 3.69 2.99
C LYS A 100 -5.16 4.72 2.51
N THR A 101 -6.44 4.40 2.69
CA THR A 101 -7.56 5.30 2.37
C THR A 101 -8.09 6.04 3.59
N ASP A 102 -7.61 5.71 4.79
CA ASP A 102 -8.00 6.39 6.02
C ASP A 102 -7.62 7.87 5.95
N THR A 103 -8.55 8.72 6.38
CA THR A 103 -8.35 10.17 6.47
C THR A 103 -7.75 10.56 7.82
N ASP A 104 -8.01 9.78 8.87
CA ASP A 104 -7.36 9.93 10.18
C ASP A 104 -6.13 9.03 10.26
N ARG A 105 -4.95 9.63 10.01
CA ARG A 105 -3.68 8.91 10.00
C ARG A 105 -3.27 8.44 11.38
N ALA A 106 -3.49 9.28 12.39
CA ALA A 106 -3.00 9.06 13.74
C ALA A 106 -3.68 7.86 14.40
N ALA A 107 -4.96 7.64 14.10
CA ALA A 107 -5.74 6.55 14.69
C ALA A 107 -5.17 5.14 14.43
N PHE A 108 -4.48 4.93 13.31
CA PHE A 108 -3.99 3.60 12.89
C PHE A 108 -2.50 3.58 12.52
N HIS A 109 -1.77 4.66 12.79
CA HIS A 109 -0.37 4.82 12.37
C HIS A 109 0.53 3.68 12.85
N ASP A 110 0.55 3.40 14.15
CA ASP A 110 1.37 2.34 14.75
C ASP A 110 1.10 0.97 14.11
N LYS A 111 -0.17 0.66 13.86
CA LYS A 111 -0.58 -0.60 13.20
C LYS A 111 -0.02 -0.70 11.78
N TYR A 112 0.03 0.41 11.05
CA TYR A 112 0.56 0.43 9.68
C TYR A 112 2.09 0.34 9.66
N VAL A 113 2.75 0.98 10.62
CA VAL A 113 4.20 0.83 10.86
C VAL A 113 4.54 -0.63 11.16
N GLU A 114 3.81 -1.27 12.07
CA GLU A 114 3.98 -2.69 12.38
C GLU A 114 3.79 -3.58 11.14
N GLN A 115 2.76 -3.31 10.33
CA GLN A 115 2.50 -4.04 9.10
C GLN A 115 3.68 -3.93 8.10
N ILE A 116 4.23 -2.73 7.91
CA ILE A 116 5.41 -2.54 7.07
C ILE A 116 6.64 -3.27 7.64
N ASN A 117 6.82 -3.25 8.97
CA ASN A 117 7.91 -3.98 9.62
C ASN A 117 7.77 -5.50 9.51
N GLU A 118 6.55 -6.05 9.53
CA GLU A 118 6.29 -7.46 9.21
C GLU A 118 6.76 -7.77 7.78
N TYR A 119 6.40 -6.93 6.80
CA TYR A 119 6.84 -7.11 5.41
C TYR A 119 8.35 -7.06 5.28
N LYS A 120 9.00 -6.05 5.89
CA LYS A 120 10.47 -5.90 5.88
C LYS A 120 11.15 -7.13 6.49
N THR A 121 10.59 -7.69 7.55
CA THR A 121 11.12 -8.89 8.20
C THR A 121 11.05 -10.10 7.27
N LEU A 122 9.87 -10.38 6.69
CA LEU A 122 9.69 -11.51 5.78
C LEU A 122 10.53 -11.36 4.50
N LEU A 123 10.68 -10.13 3.98
CA LEU A 123 11.45 -9.87 2.76
C LEU A 123 12.95 -10.04 2.97
N ARG A 124 13.49 -9.84 4.18
CA ARG A 124 14.91 -10.06 4.47
C ARG A 124 15.31 -11.52 4.29
N ASP A 125 14.40 -12.46 4.55
CA ASP A 125 14.66 -13.88 4.32
C ASP A 125 14.74 -14.21 2.81
N ILE A 126 13.96 -13.49 1.99
CA ILE A 126 13.92 -13.68 0.53
C ILE A 126 15.06 -12.92 -0.16
N TYR A 127 15.41 -11.73 0.35
CA TYR A 127 16.40 -10.82 -0.21
C TYR A 127 17.47 -10.45 0.83
N PRO A 128 18.33 -11.41 1.24
CA PRO A 128 19.26 -11.22 2.37
C PRO A 128 20.32 -10.15 2.15
N ASN A 129 20.62 -9.83 0.88
CA ASN A 129 21.64 -8.86 0.50
C ASN A 129 21.06 -7.54 -0.02
N TYR A 130 19.76 -7.30 0.18
CA TYR A 130 19.09 -6.09 -0.30
C TYR A 130 18.69 -5.20 0.87
N GLU A 131 18.80 -3.89 0.68
CA GLU A 131 18.19 -2.91 1.55
C GLU A 131 16.67 -2.89 1.32
N ILE A 132 15.88 -3.16 2.36
CA ILE A 132 14.42 -3.14 2.26
C ILE A 132 13.87 -1.80 2.78
N ARG A 133 13.25 -1.02 1.90
CA ARG A 133 12.64 0.28 2.19
C ARG A 133 11.12 0.18 2.15
N GLY A 134 10.47 0.61 3.23
CA GLY A 134 9.02 0.49 3.40
C GLY A 134 8.34 1.85 3.36
N TYR A 135 7.20 1.92 2.68
CA TYR A 135 6.47 3.16 2.48
C TYR A 135 4.98 2.96 2.67
N ILE A 136 4.33 4.01 3.19
CA ILE A 136 2.88 4.16 3.21
C ILE A 136 2.51 5.25 2.21
N LEU A 137 1.54 4.98 1.33
CA LEU A 137 0.91 5.98 0.47
C LEU A 137 -0.51 6.27 0.97
N TRP A 138 -0.72 7.51 1.39
CA TRP A 138 -2.01 8.02 1.82
C TRP A 138 -2.81 8.49 0.59
N LEU A 139 -3.85 7.76 0.23
CA LEU A 139 -4.57 7.96 -1.04
C LEU A 139 -5.49 9.18 -1.05
N HIS A 140 -5.80 9.77 0.12
CA HIS A 140 -6.63 10.97 0.20
C HIS A 140 -5.90 12.23 -0.28
N ASP A 141 -4.57 12.31 -0.09
CA ASP A 141 -3.77 13.47 -0.49
C ASP A 141 -2.50 13.13 -1.28
N PHE A 142 -2.26 11.83 -1.55
CA PHE A 142 -1.07 11.33 -2.26
C PHE A 142 0.25 11.60 -1.55
N SER A 143 0.22 11.86 -0.24
CA SER A 143 1.45 11.94 0.55
C SER A 143 2.05 10.56 0.77
N VAL A 144 3.39 10.52 0.75
CA VAL A 144 4.17 9.31 1.00
C VAL A 144 4.95 9.46 2.30
N GLU A 145 5.00 8.40 3.07
CA GLU A 145 5.73 8.32 4.32
C GLU A 145 6.67 7.11 4.27
N GLU A 146 7.93 7.31 4.66
CA GLU A 146 8.92 6.23 4.76
C GLU A 146 9.00 5.72 6.20
N ILE A 147 9.03 4.38 6.36
CA ILE A 147 9.02 3.66 7.64
C ILE A 147 10.28 2.82 7.83
#